data_AF-A0A3A6MF83-F1
#
_entry.id   AF-A0A3A6MF83-F1
#
_cell.length_a   1.000
_cell.length_b   1.000
_cell.length_c   1.000
_cell.angle_alpha   90.00
_cell.angle_beta   90.00
_cell.angle_gamma   90.00
#
_symmetry.space_group_name_H-M   'P 1'
#
loop_
_entity.id
_entity.type
_entity.pdbx_description
1 polymer ?
#
loop_
_entity_poly.entity_id
_entity_poly.type
_entity_poly.pdbx_seq_one_letter_code
_entity_poly.pdbx_strand_id
1 'polypeptide(L)'
;MKTKLIFLLSLLWILIGCDDSDSATLNISESKFDNISASGESLTIDITCSSSWTVTSNKQWCIPNTQKGENDGKLILSINANLESNSRTATVTIISHKVNKTVQIIQNGSINTAEEYHYKIPVIFHVLYKEDRNSLQKVNSSRLSHILDKVNSLYKSKNNSVDMNLTFTLATTDKNGETLPNPGVEYIQWPESYPIDCEAFMEDNSGEYVKYLWDPNSYINIMVYNFATEPNSNSVTLGISHIPFSTKGKHYLEGLGETDYSHLTLANLQFPLCVSINSLYINEESTSTKYNTADVTVTLAHELGHYLGLHHVFAETNNGTCEDTDYCKDTKSYNKQEYDSNCDYIYENERAKYTFENLVKRTGCDGIEFISYNIMDYAISHSNQFTQNQRERIRHVLSYSPLIPGPKKGDIDTRALNEGPLDLPIRTIK
;
A
#
# COMPACT_ATOMS: atom_id res chain seq x y z
N MET A 1 -56.39 -5.68 -70.38
CA MET A 1 -55.04 -5.20 -70.06
C MET A 1 -54.32 -6.24 -69.22
N LYS A 2 -53.17 -6.74 -69.72
CA LYS A 2 -51.96 -7.23 -69.02
C LYS A 2 -52.17 -8.22 -67.85
N THR A 3 -51.91 -9.53 -68.03
CA THR A 3 -50.66 -10.27 -67.66
C THR A 3 -50.26 -10.07 -66.19
N LYS A 4 -50.08 -11.10 -65.35
CA LYS A 4 -48.96 -12.07 -65.27
C LYS A 4 -49.24 -13.01 -64.08
N LEU A 5 -49.13 -14.33 -64.21
CA LEU A 5 -47.92 -15.18 -64.15
C LEU A 5 -47.64 -15.71 -62.73
N ILE A 6 -47.81 -17.02 -62.62
CA ILE A 6 -47.41 -17.91 -61.51
C ILE A 6 -45.90 -17.80 -61.27
N PHE A 7 -45.48 -17.76 -60.01
CA PHE A 7 -44.16 -18.27 -59.63
C PHE A 7 -44.24 -19.03 -58.30
N LEU A 8 -44.11 -20.35 -58.42
CA LEU A 8 -43.67 -21.28 -57.37
C LEU A 8 -42.24 -20.88 -57.00
N LEU A 9 -41.95 -20.60 -55.73
CA LEU A 9 -40.57 -20.52 -55.25
C LEU A 9 -40.32 -21.67 -54.27
N SER A 10 -39.46 -22.58 -54.71
CA SER A 10 -38.93 -23.73 -53.99
C SER A 10 -38.19 -23.28 -52.72
N LEU A 11 -38.59 -23.82 -51.58
CA LEU A 11 -37.85 -23.77 -50.32
C LEU A 11 -36.57 -24.61 -50.48
N LEU A 12 -35.46 -23.98 -50.86
CA LEU A 12 -34.14 -24.59 -50.81
C LEU A 12 -33.64 -24.49 -49.37
N TRP A 13 -33.64 -25.62 -48.66
CA TRP A 13 -32.91 -25.76 -47.41
C TRP A 13 -31.40 -25.69 -47.70
N ILE A 14 -30.80 -24.54 -47.41
CA ILE A 14 -29.35 -24.44 -47.28
C ILE A 14 -29.01 -24.97 -45.89
N LEU A 15 -28.58 -26.23 -45.85
CA LEU A 15 -27.81 -26.78 -44.74
C LEU A 15 -26.49 -25.98 -44.68
N ILE A 16 -26.46 -24.94 -43.86
CA ILE A 16 -25.20 -24.40 -43.36
C ILE A 16 -24.68 -25.49 -42.41
N GLY A 17 -23.72 -26.28 -42.90
CA GLY A 17 -22.87 -27.05 -42.01
C GLY A 17 -22.16 -26.07 -41.10
N CYS A 18 -22.51 -26.08 -39.81
CA CYS A 18 -21.59 -25.62 -38.77
C CYS A 18 -20.41 -26.59 -38.80
N ASP A 19 -19.29 -26.13 -39.35
CA ASP A 19 -18.01 -26.79 -39.10
C ASP A 19 -17.69 -26.54 -37.62
N ASP A 20 -17.94 -27.56 -36.81
CA ASP A 20 -17.76 -27.56 -35.36
C ASP A 20 -16.28 -27.83 -35.01
N SER A 21 -15.36 -27.16 -35.69
CA SER A 21 -13.92 -27.44 -35.62
C SER A 21 -13.06 -26.28 -35.08
N ASP A 22 -13.63 -25.32 -34.37
CA ASP A 22 -12.85 -24.32 -33.63
C ASP A 22 -12.41 -24.89 -32.27
N SER A 23 -11.61 -25.97 -32.31
CA SER A 23 -10.81 -26.32 -31.12
C SER A 23 -9.60 -25.40 -31.10
N ALA A 24 -9.63 -24.36 -30.28
CA ALA A 24 -8.47 -23.50 -30.07
C ALA A 24 -7.24 -24.37 -29.72
N THR A 25 -6.13 -24.17 -30.43
CA THR A 25 -4.87 -24.78 -30.05
C THR A 25 -4.35 -24.06 -28.81
N LEU A 26 -3.86 -24.81 -27.82
CA LEU A 26 -3.24 -24.24 -26.62
C LEU A 26 -2.05 -25.12 -26.21
N ASN A 27 -0.85 -24.58 -26.36
CA ASN A 27 0.40 -25.19 -25.92
C ASN A 27 1.19 -24.19 -25.07
N ILE A 28 2.02 -24.73 -24.19
CA ILE A 28 2.87 -23.97 -23.26
C ILE A 28 4.30 -24.51 -23.36
N SER A 29 5.29 -23.63 -23.22
CA SER A 29 6.70 -24.02 -23.27
C SER A 29 7.12 -24.93 -22.13
N GLU A 30 6.56 -24.73 -20.94
CA GLU A 30 6.89 -25.46 -19.72
C GLU A 30 5.65 -25.81 -18.93
N SER A 31 5.58 -27.03 -18.41
CA SER A 31 4.48 -27.49 -17.54
C SER A 31 4.88 -27.61 -16.07
N LYS A 32 6.16 -27.43 -15.76
CA LYS A 32 6.69 -27.56 -14.41
C LYS A 32 7.96 -26.72 -14.21
N PHE A 33 8.02 -26.03 -13.08
CA PHE A 33 9.22 -25.38 -12.59
C PHE A 33 9.54 -25.93 -11.20
N ASP A 34 10.72 -26.54 -11.07
CA ASP A 34 11.22 -27.14 -9.84
C ASP A 34 12.40 -26.34 -9.26
N ASN A 35 12.62 -26.47 -7.96
CA ASN A 35 13.76 -25.88 -7.25
C ASN A 35 13.81 -24.34 -7.34
N ILE A 36 12.64 -23.69 -7.45
CA ILE A 36 12.55 -22.23 -7.43
C ILE A 36 13.10 -21.72 -6.11
N SER A 37 13.91 -20.66 -6.18
CA SER A 37 14.57 -20.10 -5.01
C SER A 37 13.55 -19.61 -3.97
N ALA A 38 13.85 -19.81 -2.68
CA ALA A 38 13.05 -19.26 -1.60
C ALA A 38 12.98 -17.72 -1.65
N SER A 39 13.97 -17.05 -2.26
CA SER A 39 13.97 -15.60 -2.43
C SER A 39 12.95 -15.10 -3.48
N GLY A 40 12.36 -16.01 -4.26
CA GLY A 40 11.50 -15.66 -5.38
C GLY A 40 12.28 -15.32 -6.65
N GLU A 41 11.57 -15.32 -7.77
CA GLU A 41 12.10 -15.02 -9.11
C GLU A 41 10.96 -14.78 -10.11
N SER A 42 11.30 -14.33 -11.32
CA SER A 42 10.35 -14.22 -12.43
C SER A 42 10.52 -15.37 -13.39
N LEU A 43 9.43 -16.07 -13.70
CA LEU A 43 9.40 -17.20 -14.63
C LEU A 43 8.69 -16.78 -15.91
N THR A 44 9.17 -17.22 -17.08
CA THR A 44 8.54 -16.94 -18.37
C THR A 44 8.00 -18.21 -19.00
N ILE A 45 6.78 -18.15 -19.49
CA ILE A 45 6.09 -19.23 -20.20
C ILE A 45 5.66 -18.68 -21.55
N ASP A 46 6.16 -19.27 -22.63
CA ASP A 46 5.68 -18.96 -23.97
C ASP A 46 4.38 -19.75 -24.21
N ILE A 47 3.33 -19.05 -24.63
CA ILE A 47 2.02 -19.60 -24.94
C ILE A 47 1.87 -19.57 -26.45
N THR A 48 1.57 -20.73 -27.04
CA THR A 48 1.15 -20.82 -28.45
C THR A 48 -0.35 -21.10 -28.47
N CYS A 49 -1.13 -20.16 -28.99
CA CYS A 49 -2.58 -20.24 -28.99
C CYS A 49 -3.19 -19.61 -30.24
N SER A 50 -4.24 -20.23 -30.78
CA SER A 50 -4.97 -19.69 -31.94
C SER A 50 -6.11 -18.74 -31.57
N SER A 51 -6.31 -18.46 -30.29
CA SER A 51 -7.49 -17.77 -29.76
C SER A 51 -7.16 -16.99 -28.48
N SER A 52 -8.18 -16.43 -27.82
CA SER A 52 -7.99 -15.82 -26.50
C SER A 52 -7.77 -16.88 -25.42
N TRP A 53 -7.03 -16.49 -24.39
CA TRP A 53 -6.76 -17.34 -23.23
C TRP A 53 -6.83 -16.53 -21.93
N THR A 54 -7.12 -17.24 -20.84
CA THR A 54 -7.16 -16.71 -19.47
C THR A 54 -6.21 -17.47 -18.58
N VAL A 55 -5.75 -16.83 -17.51
CA VAL A 55 -4.77 -17.38 -16.57
C VAL A 55 -5.28 -17.17 -15.15
N THR A 56 -5.21 -18.23 -14.36
CA THR A 56 -5.47 -18.17 -12.92
C THR A 56 -4.34 -18.87 -12.17
N SER A 57 -3.93 -18.30 -11.05
CA SER A 57 -3.07 -18.97 -10.08
C SER A 57 -3.91 -19.33 -8.87
N ASN A 58 -3.67 -20.52 -8.30
CA ASN A 58 -4.35 -20.92 -7.07
C ASN A 58 -3.70 -20.39 -5.79
N LYS A 59 -2.56 -19.70 -5.89
CA LYS A 59 -1.81 -19.18 -4.74
C LYS A 59 -1.45 -17.71 -4.93
N GLN A 60 -1.69 -16.91 -3.90
CA GLN A 60 -1.39 -15.46 -3.92
C GLN A 60 0.09 -15.11 -4.12
N TRP A 61 1.02 -16.03 -3.79
CA TRP A 61 2.45 -15.79 -3.92
C TRP A 61 2.99 -16.08 -5.33
N CYS A 62 2.18 -16.68 -6.22
CA CYS A 62 2.50 -16.91 -7.61
C CYS A 62 1.59 -16.02 -8.46
N ILE A 63 2.12 -14.89 -8.95
CA ILE A 63 1.33 -13.79 -9.51
C ILE A 63 1.56 -13.72 -11.02
N PRO A 64 0.54 -14.02 -11.85
CA PRO A 64 0.57 -13.72 -13.27
C PRO A 64 0.65 -12.22 -13.53
N ASN A 65 1.51 -11.79 -14.46
CA ASN A 65 1.54 -10.38 -14.90
C ASN A 65 0.27 -9.97 -15.66
N THR A 66 -0.48 -10.93 -16.19
CA THR A 66 -1.78 -10.73 -16.82
C THR A 66 -2.71 -11.91 -16.51
N GLN A 67 -4.01 -11.63 -16.47
CA GLN A 67 -5.07 -12.64 -16.33
C GLN A 67 -5.63 -13.09 -17.69
N LYS A 68 -5.27 -12.42 -18.79
CA LYS A 68 -5.76 -12.72 -20.13
C LYS A 68 -4.74 -12.40 -21.22
N GLY A 69 -4.89 -13.03 -22.36
CA GLY A 69 -4.13 -12.72 -23.57
C GLY A 69 -4.83 -13.24 -24.82
N GLU A 70 -4.25 -12.95 -25.97
CA GLU A 70 -4.79 -13.32 -27.27
C GLU A 70 -3.69 -13.86 -28.17
N ASN A 71 -4.02 -14.89 -28.95
CA ASN A 71 -3.09 -15.59 -29.82
C ASN A 71 -1.84 -16.07 -29.05
N ASP A 72 -0.72 -16.22 -29.76
CA ASP A 72 0.57 -16.45 -29.16
C ASP A 72 0.97 -15.30 -28.23
N GLY A 73 1.58 -15.62 -27.11
CA GLY A 73 1.96 -14.62 -26.12
C GLY A 73 2.99 -15.11 -25.12
N LYS A 74 3.38 -14.21 -24.22
CA LYS A 74 4.28 -14.50 -23.11
C LYS A 74 3.58 -14.23 -21.80
N LEU A 75 3.58 -15.24 -20.95
CA LEU A 75 3.12 -15.14 -19.56
C LEU A 75 4.33 -15.05 -18.65
N ILE A 76 4.39 -14.00 -17.83
CA ILE A 76 5.43 -13.84 -16.82
C ILE A 76 4.79 -14.07 -15.45
N LEU A 77 5.34 -15.01 -14.69
CA LEU A 77 4.94 -15.27 -13.31
C LEU A 77 5.95 -14.62 -12.37
N SER A 78 5.48 -13.70 -11.52
CA SER A 78 6.25 -13.18 -10.40
C SER A 78 6.03 -14.09 -9.19
N ILE A 79 7.11 -14.75 -8.75
CA ILE A 79 7.08 -15.63 -7.58
C ILE A 79 7.59 -14.85 -6.37
N ASN A 80 6.71 -14.56 -5.42
CA ASN A 80 7.08 -13.94 -4.15
C ASN A 80 7.98 -14.86 -3.32
N ALA A 81 8.82 -14.27 -2.49
CA ALA A 81 9.69 -15.03 -1.59
C ALA A 81 8.86 -15.93 -0.65
N ASN A 82 9.37 -17.13 -0.39
CA ASN A 82 8.87 -18.02 0.64
C ASN A 82 9.58 -17.71 1.96
N LEU A 83 8.84 -17.19 2.94
CA LEU A 83 9.39 -16.79 4.23
C LEU A 83 9.44 -17.97 5.24
N GLU A 84 8.96 -19.14 4.84
CA GLU A 84 8.86 -20.33 5.69
C GLU A 84 9.87 -21.40 5.27
N SER A 85 10.27 -22.26 6.21
CA SER A 85 11.28 -23.31 5.98
C SER A 85 10.79 -24.49 5.14
N ASN A 86 9.47 -24.62 4.99
CA ASN A 86 8.87 -25.68 4.20
C ASN A 86 8.73 -25.23 2.74
N SER A 87 9.04 -26.13 1.81
CA SER A 87 8.73 -25.92 0.39
C SER A 87 7.21 -25.81 0.18
N ARG A 88 6.81 -25.05 -0.85
CA ARG A 88 5.41 -24.81 -1.19
C ARG A 88 5.17 -24.98 -2.69
N THR A 89 3.90 -25.15 -3.07
CA THR A 89 3.54 -25.46 -4.45
C THR A 89 2.34 -24.64 -4.91
N ALA A 90 2.44 -24.10 -6.12
CA ALA A 90 1.34 -23.46 -6.83
C ALA A 90 1.03 -24.21 -8.13
N THR A 91 -0.19 -24.02 -8.62
CA THR A 91 -0.64 -24.48 -9.92
C THR A 91 -1.26 -23.29 -10.63
N VAL A 92 -0.67 -22.94 -11.76
CA VAL A 92 -1.22 -21.95 -12.69
C VAL A 92 -2.02 -22.69 -13.75
N THR A 93 -3.25 -22.28 -13.99
CA THR A 93 -4.15 -22.86 -14.98
C THR A 93 -4.38 -21.84 -16.09
N ILE A 94 -4.07 -22.24 -17.32
CA ILE A 94 -4.25 -21.46 -18.54
C ILE A 94 -5.38 -22.13 -19.33
N ILE A 95 -6.41 -21.36 -19.70
CA ILE A 95 -7.62 -21.87 -20.35
C ILE A 95 -7.86 -21.11 -21.65
N SER A 96 -8.06 -21.85 -22.74
CA SER A 96 -8.60 -21.33 -24.00
C SER A 96 -9.77 -22.21 -24.43
N HIS A 97 -10.98 -21.63 -24.49
CA HIS A 97 -12.23 -22.35 -24.73
C HIS A 97 -12.39 -23.59 -23.83
N LYS A 98 -12.34 -24.80 -24.40
CA LYS A 98 -12.49 -26.09 -23.68
C LYS A 98 -11.15 -26.75 -23.35
N VAL A 99 -10.02 -26.17 -23.79
CA VAL A 99 -8.68 -26.70 -23.55
C VAL A 99 -8.07 -25.98 -22.36
N ASN A 100 -7.53 -26.74 -21.41
CA ASN A 100 -6.75 -26.20 -20.31
C ASN A 100 -5.35 -26.81 -20.30
N LYS A 101 -4.39 -26.03 -19.82
CA LYS A 101 -3.03 -26.45 -19.50
C LYS A 101 -2.69 -25.97 -18.10
N THR A 102 -1.87 -26.75 -17.40
CA THR A 102 -1.45 -26.42 -16.04
C THR A 102 0.06 -26.36 -15.96
N VAL A 103 0.55 -25.43 -15.16
CA VAL A 103 1.97 -25.27 -14.83
C VAL A 103 2.13 -25.43 -13.34
N GLN A 104 2.93 -26.42 -12.91
CA GLN A 104 3.23 -26.62 -11.49
C GLN A 104 4.49 -25.85 -11.10
N ILE A 105 4.41 -25.04 -10.03
CA ILE A 105 5.55 -24.28 -9.50
C ILE A 105 5.91 -24.84 -8.13
N ILE A 106 7.13 -25.33 -7.95
CA ILE A 106 7.64 -25.83 -6.67
C ILE A 106 8.75 -24.91 -6.18
N GLN A 107 8.47 -24.18 -5.09
CA GLN A 107 9.39 -23.24 -4.47
C GLN A 107 9.96 -23.82 -3.18
N ASN A 108 11.28 -23.68 -3.03
CA ASN A 108 12.00 -24.11 -1.84
C ASN A 108 11.61 -23.29 -0.60
N GLY A 109 11.76 -23.89 0.58
CA GLY A 109 11.69 -23.19 1.85
C GLY A 109 12.91 -22.29 2.09
N SER A 110 12.72 -21.21 2.83
CA SER A 110 13.81 -20.33 3.27
C SER A 110 14.66 -20.99 4.35
N ILE A 111 15.98 -20.80 4.25
CA ILE A 111 16.93 -21.14 5.31
C ILE A 111 17.10 -20.01 6.34
N ASN A 112 16.69 -18.79 5.98
CA ASN A 112 16.71 -17.62 6.85
C ASN A 112 15.35 -17.44 7.52
N THR A 113 15.33 -16.75 8.66
CA THR A 113 14.08 -16.39 9.32
C THR A 113 13.37 -15.28 8.55
N ALA A 114 12.04 -15.22 8.66
CA ALA A 114 11.27 -14.14 8.04
C ALA A 114 11.66 -12.75 8.57
N GLU A 115 12.24 -12.64 9.77
CA GLU A 115 12.72 -11.38 10.34
C GLU A 115 13.95 -10.82 9.60
N GLU A 116 14.72 -11.69 8.96
CA GLU A 116 15.94 -11.35 8.20
C GLU A 116 15.62 -10.96 6.76
N TYR A 117 14.42 -11.25 6.26
CA TYR A 117 14.02 -10.87 4.91
C TYR A 117 13.96 -9.35 4.74
N HIS A 118 14.73 -8.82 3.79
CA HIS A 118 14.69 -7.40 3.46
C HIS A 118 13.53 -7.10 2.52
N TYR A 119 12.51 -6.36 3.01
CA TYR A 119 11.38 -5.98 2.18
C TYR A 119 11.75 -4.81 1.26
N LYS A 120 11.53 -4.98 -0.05
CA LYS A 120 11.49 -3.87 -1.01
C LYS A 120 10.04 -3.58 -1.29
N ILE A 121 9.56 -2.42 -0.86
CA ILE A 121 8.15 -2.05 -0.88
C ILE A 121 7.95 -1.02 -2.00
N PRO A 122 7.30 -1.40 -3.11
CA PRO A 122 7.01 -0.45 -4.17
C PRO A 122 6.08 0.66 -3.71
N VAL A 123 6.37 1.90 -4.13
CA VAL A 123 5.60 3.10 -3.84
C VAL A 123 5.27 3.82 -5.14
N ILE A 124 4.05 4.35 -5.21
CA ILE A 124 3.59 5.26 -6.26
C ILE A 124 3.01 6.52 -5.62
N PHE A 125 3.52 7.69 -6.03
CA PHE A 125 2.99 8.99 -5.67
C PHE A 125 1.95 9.43 -6.71
N HIS A 126 0.73 9.65 -6.25
CA HIS A 126 -0.40 10.18 -7.01
C HIS A 126 -0.51 11.67 -6.75
N VAL A 127 0.03 12.49 -7.64
CA VAL A 127 0.02 13.96 -7.50
C VAL A 127 -1.30 14.49 -8.07
N LEU A 128 -2.23 14.88 -7.18
CA LEU A 128 -3.53 15.43 -7.58
C LEU A 128 -3.44 16.96 -7.66
N TYR A 129 -3.58 17.49 -8.87
CA TYR A 129 -3.37 18.93 -9.13
C TYR A 129 -4.51 19.57 -9.91
N LYS A 130 -4.79 20.85 -9.67
CA LYS A 130 -5.74 21.64 -10.46
C LYS A 130 -5.04 22.51 -11.50
N GLU A 131 -3.94 23.14 -11.11
CA GLU A 131 -3.21 24.12 -11.90
C GLU A 131 -1.81 23.63 -12.27
N ASP A 132 -1.55 23.48 -13.56
CA ASP A 132 -0.28 22.94 -14.09
C ASP A 132 0.98 23.68 -13.65
N ARG A 133 0.88 24.98 -13.40
CA ARG A 133 2.03 25.86 -13.10
C ARG A 133 2.26 26.05 -11.60
N ASN A 134 1.40 25.48 -10.76
CA ASN A 134 1.54 25.59 -9.31
C ASN A 134 2.41 24.45 -8.79
N SER A 135 3.65 24.75 -8.40
CA SER A 135 4.61 23.75 -7.92
C SER A 135 4.25 23.12 -6.58
N LEU A 136 3.33 23.71 -5.81
CA LEU A 136 2.77 23.10 -4.61
C LEU A 136 1.61 22.16 -4.93
N GLN A 137 0.99 22.24 -6.11
CA GLN A 137 0.00 21.26 -6.56
C GLN A 137 0.65 20.17 -7.42
N LYS A 138 1.40 20.56 -8.45
CA LYS A 138 2.10 19.67 -9.38
C LYS A 138 3.57 19.52 -8.95
N VAL A 139 3.77 18.90 -7.79
CA VAL A 139 5.07 18.71 -7.16
C VAL A 139 6.02 17.96 -8.09
N ASN A 140 7.24 18.46 -8.25
CA ASN A 140 8.23 17.83 -9.14
C ASN A 140 8.63 16.42 -8.64
N SER A 141 8.72 15.46 -9.56
CA SER A 141 9.07 14.06 -9.25
C SER A 141 10.44 13.90 -8.56
N SER A 142 11.43 14.74 -8.90
CA SER A 142 12.73 14.72 -8.22
C SER A 142 12.63 15.13 -6.75
N ARG A 143 11.70 16.04 -6.40
CA ARG A 143 11.45 16.41 -5.00
C ARG A 143 10.87 15.23 -4.23
N LEU A 144 9.88 14.53 -4.81
CA LEU A 144 9.26 13.34 -4.21
C LEU A 144 10.26 12.20 -4.03
N SER A 145 11.12 11.94 -5.03
CA SER A 145 12.22 10.97 -4.91
C SER A 145 13.15 11.31 -3.75
N HIS A 146 13.56 12.58 -3.63
CA HIS A 146 14.46 13.02 -2.55
C HIS A 146 13.82 12.90 -1.17
N ILE A 147 12.52 13.18 -1.04
CA ILE A 147 11.78 12.96 0.21
C ILE A 147 11.81 11.46 0.57
N LEU A 148 11.51 10.57 -0.39
CA LEU A 148 11.50 9.13 -0.15
C LEU A 148 12.89 8.59 0.24
N ASP A 149 13.97 9.12 -0.34
CA ASP A 149 15.35 8.76 0.04
C ASP A 149 15.66 9.11 1.50
N LYS A 150 15.17 10.26 1.97
CA LYS A 150 15.31 10.65 3.37
C LYS A 150 14.42 9.82 4.30
N VAL A 151 13.19 9.49 3.90
CA VAL A 151 12.32 8.56 4.64
C VAL A 151 13.01 7.20 4.79
N ASN A 152 13.57 6.65 3.71
CA ASN A 152 14.35 5.42 3.74
C ASN A 152 15.55 5.50 4.71
N SER A 153 16.10 6.68 4.94
CA SER A 153 17.17 6.89 5.91
C SER A 153 16.68 6.87 7.37
N LEU A 154 15.42 7.26 7.62
CA LEU A 154 14.78 7.21 8.95
C LEU A 154 14.39 5.79 9.36
N TYR A 155 14.08 4.93 8.39
CA TYR A 155 13.71 3.51 8.62
C TYR A 155 14.92 2.57 8.82
N LYS A 156 16.15 3.09 8.67
CA LYS A 156 17.40 2.34 8.86
C LYS A 156 17.95 2.52 10.27
N SER A 157 18.81 1.60 10.71
CA SER A 157 19.54 1.74 11.97
C SER A 157 20.48 2.94 11.94
N LYS A 158 20.06 4.04 12.58
CA LYS A 158 20.83 5.27 12.76
C LYS A 158 20.42 5.95 14.06
N ASN A 159 21.37 6.57 14.76
CA ASN A 159 21.10 7.33 15.99
C ASN A 159 20.30 6.54 17.05
N ASN A 160 20.62 5.27 17.27
CA ASN A 160 19.90 4.33 18.16
C ASN A 160 18.51 3.88 17.69
N SER A 161 18.03 4.34 16.52
CA SER A 161 16.84 3.77 15.87
C SER A 161 17.10 2.31 15.50
N VAL A 162 16.10 1.45 15.65
CA VAL A 162 16.17 0.08 15.13
C VAL A 162 16.10 0.08 13.60
N ASP A 163 16.78 -0.87 12.96
CA ASP A 163 16.63 -1.12 11.52
C ASP A 163 15.31 -1.86 11.23
N MET A 164 14.42 -1.27 10.45
CA MET A 164 13.17 -1.90 10.01
C MET A 164 13.40 -3.05 9.01
N ASN A 165 14.60 -3.13 8.43
CA ASN A 165 14.98 -4.08 7.40
C ASN A 165 14.01 -4.05 6.20
N LEU A 166 13.69 -2.83 5.75
CA LEU A 166 12.88 -2.55 4.58
C LEU A 166 13.43 -1.35 3.81
N THR A 167 13.06 -1.24 2.55
CA THR A 167 13.31 -0.06 1.71
C THR A 167 12.07 0.21 0.87
N PHE A 168 11.59 1.45 0.88
CA PHE A 168 10.58 1.93 -0.06
C PHE A 168 11.23 2.24 -1.41
N THR A 169 10.67 1.75 -2.50
CA THR A 169 11.23 1.90 -3.86
C THR A 169 10.21 2.49 -4.80
N LEU A 170 10.59 3.51 -5.57
CA LEU A 170 9.73 4.09 -6.61
C LEU A 170 9.38 3.03 -7.67
N ALA A 171 8.10 2.90 -8.00
CA ALA A 171 7.64 2.06 -9.10
C ALA A 171 8.28 2.52 -10.43
N THR A 172 8.80 1.61 -11.25
CA THR A 172 9.41 1.98 -12.55
C THR A 172 8.51 1.70 -13.73
N THR A 173 7.48 0.87 -13.53
CA THR A 173 6.51 0.47 -14.54
C THR A 173 5.09 0.71 -14.05
N ASP A 174 4.17 0.97 -14.97
CA ASP A 174 2.76 1.14 -14.70
C ASP A 174 2.03 -0.19 -14.47
N LYS A 175 0.72 -0.11 -14.19
CA LYS A 175 -0.16 -1.29 -14.02
C LYS A 175 -0.28 -2.18 -15.25
N ASN A 176 0.13 -1.71 -16.43
CA ASN A 176 0.14 -2.46 -17.68
C ASN A 176 1.54 -3.00 -18.02
N GLY A 177 2.55 -2.69 -17.19
CA GLY A 177 3.95 -3.08 -17.39
C GLY A 177 4.77 -2.12 -18.26
N GLU A 178 4.24 -0.96 -18.62
CA GLU A 178 4.95 0.07 -19.39
C GLU A 178 5.84 0.93 -18.50
N THR A 179 7.01 1.35 -18.96
CA THR A 179 7.90 2.22 -18.18
C THR A 179 7.25 3.57 -17.89
N LEU A 180 7.24 3.98 -16.62
CA LEU A 180 6.73 5.30 -16.22
C LEU A 180 7.66 6.42 -16.74
N PRO A 181 7.11 7.53 -17.26
CA PRO A 181 7.92 8.70 -17.65
C PRO A 181 8.59 9.36 -16.44
N ASN A 182 7.98 9.26 -15.26
CA ASN A 182 8.52 9.69 -13.98
C ASN A 182 8.47 8.49 -13.03
N PRO A 183 9.59 7.83 -12.73
CA PRO A 183 9.60 6.71 -11.79
C PRO A 183 8.90 7.08 -10.46
N GLY A 184 7.91 6.28 -10.11
CA GLY A 184 7.13 6.36 -8.88
C GLY A 184 6.23 7.57 -8.78
N VAL A 185 5.94 8.28 -9.87
CA VAL A 185 5.06 9.45 -9.85
C VAL A 185 4.09 9.44 -11.02
N GLU A 186 2.80 9.53 -10.73
CA GLU A 186 1.78 9.89 -11.70
C GLU A 186 1.13 11.24 -11.35
N TYR A 187 0.80 12.00 -12.39
CA TYR A 187 0.19 13.32 -12.26
C TYR A 187 -1.26 13.24 -12.74
N ILE A 188 -2.20 13.46 -11.83
CA ILE A 188 -3.62 13.34 -12.09
C ILE A 188 -4.26 14.71 -11.97
N GLN A 189 -4.86 15.20 -13.05
CA GLN A 189 -5.60 16.46 -13.00
C GLN A 189 -6.91 16.26 -12.24
N TRP A 190 -7.07 16.98 -11.14
CA TRP A 190 -8.21 16.86 -10.23
C TRP A 190 -9.47 17.54 -10.82
N PRO A 191 -10.56 16.80 -11.07
CA PRO A 191 -11.73 17.36 -11.72
C PRO A 191 -12.59 18.22 -10.80
N GLU A 192 -12.57 17.97 -9.49
CA GLU A 192 -13.47 18.57 -8.51
C GLU A 192 -12.88 19.84 -7.86
N SER A 193 -13.49 20.28 -6.76
CA SER A 193 -13.05 21.42 -5.96
C SER A 193 -11.65 21.22 -5.39
N TYR A 194 -10.91 22.31 -5.24
CA TYR A 194 -9.53 22.33 -4.73
C TYR A 194 -9.35 23.57 -3.84
N PRO A 195 -8.67 23.49 -2.68
CA PRO A 195 -8.00 22.33 -2.09
C PRO A 195 -8.98 21.20 -1.69
N ILE A 196 -8.44 20.00 -1.47
CA ILE A 196 -9.23 18.78 -1.23
C ILE A 196 -9.33 18.54 0.28
N ASP A 197 -10.53 18.27 0.78
CA ASP A 197 -10.72 17.78 2.14
C ASP A 197 -10.18 16.35 2.25
N CYS A 198 -9.09 16.17 3.00
CA CYS A 198 -8.39 14.90 3.09
C CYS A 198 -9.18 13.82 3.84
N GLU A 199 -9.99 14.20 4.84
CA GLU A 199 -10.83 13.24 5.55
C GLU A 199 -11.95 12.78 4.64
N ALA A 200 -12.66 13.71 4.01
CA ALA A 200 -13.74 13.37 3.09
C ALA A 200 -13.24 12.53 1.90
N PHE A 201 -12.01 12.78 1.43
CA PHE A 201 -11.38 11.96 0.39
C PHE A 201 -11.05 10.54 0.88
N MET A 202 -10.44 10.40 2.06
CA MET A 202 -9.98 9.10 2.57
C MET A 202 -11.10 8.25 3.17
N GLU A 203 -12.14 8.88 3.69
CA GLU A 203 -13.31 8.22 4.26
C GLU A 203 -14.45 7.99 3.25
N ASP A 204 -14.26 8.38 1.98
CA ASP A 204 -15.18 8.01 0.90
C ASP A 204 -15.38 6.50 0.89
N ASN A 205 -16.63 6.06 1.04
CA ASN A 205 -17.01 4.65 0.96
C ASN A 205 -17.94 4.36 -0.24
N SER A 206 -18.02 5.29 -1.20
CA SER A 206 -18.85 5.13 -2.41
C SER A 206 -18.16 4.34 -3.52
N GLY A 207 -16.84 4.16 -3.42
CA GLY A 207 -15.99 3.56 -4.45
C GLY A 207 -15.47 4.56 -5.49
N GLU A 208 -15.86 5.83 -5.42
CA GLU A 208 -15.55 6.85 -6.43
C GLU A 208 -14.03 7.06 -6.57
N TYR A 209 -13.30 7.05 -5.45
CA TYR A 209 -11.86 7.33 -5.45
C TYR A 209 -10.97 6.08 -5.54
N VAL A 210 -11.54 4.87 -5.52
CA VAL A 210 -10.80 3.61 -5.70
C VAL A 210 -10.07 3.57 -7.06
N LYS A 211 -10.61 4.23 -8.08
CA LYS A 211 -10.03 4.32 -9.42
C LYS A 211 -8.61 4.91 -9.45
N TYR A 212 -8.22 5.66 -8.43
CA TYR A 212 -6.87 6.24 -8.30
C TYR A 212 -5.85 5.28 -7.68
N LEU A 213 -6.30 4.18 -7.08
CA LEU A 213 -5.39 3.20 -6.49
C LEU A 213 -4.73 2.34 -7.56
N TRP A 214 -3.45 2.09 -7.38
CA TRP A 214 -2.80 0.87 -7.85
C TRP A 214 -3.02 -0.23 -6.84
N ASP A 215 -2.96 -1.50 -7.26
CA ASP A 215 -3.25 -2.64 -6.37
C ASP A 215 -2.40 -2.58 -5.08
N PRO A 216 -3.03 -2.44 -3.90
CA PRO A 216 -2.31 -2.33 -2.63
C PRO A 216 -1.47 -3.56 -2.27
N ASN A 217 -1.75 -4.73 -2.87
CA ASN A 217 -0.86 -5.90 -2.70
C ASN A 217 0.46 -5.76 -3.48
N SER A 218 0.57 -4.77 -4.36
CA SER A 218 1.75 -4.51 -5.18
C SER A 218 2.43 -3.18 -4.85
N TYR A 219 1.67 -2.16 -4.43
CA TYR A 219 2.18 -0.82 -4.19
C TYR A 219 1.56 -0.17 -2.95
N ILE A 220 2.35 0.63 -2.22
CA ILE A 220 1.78 1.63 -1.32
C ILE A 220 1.40 2.86 -2.16
N ASN A 221 0.14 3.26 -2.07
CA ASN A 221 -0.40 4.44 -2.74
C ASN A 221 -0.22 5.67 -1.84
N ILE A 222 0.53 6.67 -2.32
CA ILE A 222 0.71 7.95 -1.61
C ILE A 222 0.06 9.06 -2.41
N MET A 223 -1.02 9.64 -1.90
CA MET A 223 -1.73 10.76 -2.51
C MET A 223 -1.08 12.08 -2.08
N VAL A 224 -0.78 12.96 -3.03
CA VAL A 224 -0.09 14.23 -2.77
C VAL A 224 -0.91 15.37 -3.34
N TYR A 225 -1.44 16.24 -2.47
CA TYR A 225 -2.31 17.35 -2.84
C TYR A 225 -2.44 18.40 -1.72
N ASN A 226 -2.92 19.60 -2.04
CA ASN A 226 -3.17 20.61 -1.03
C ASN A 226 -4.42 20.24 -0.23
N PHE A 227 -4.29 20.16 1.09
CA PHE A 227 -5.42 19.87 1.96
C PHE A 227 -6.25 21.14 2.17
N ALA A 228 -7.57 20.97 2.25
CA ALA A 228 -8.46 22.01 2.73
C ALA A 228 -8.20 22.28 4.22
N THR A 229 -8.51 23.50 4.67
CA THR A 229 -8.45 23.82 6.10
C THR A 229 -9.54 23.03 6.82
N GLU A 230 -9.19 22.46 7.97
CA GLU A 230 -10.10 21.68 8.80
C GLU A 230 -11.33 22.49 9.21
N PRO A 231 -12.56 21.95 9.09
CA PRO A 231 -13.77 22.63 9.51
C PRO A 231 -13.67 23.04 10.99
N ASN A 232 -13.91 24.32 11.29
CA ASN A 232 -13.88 24.90 12.65
C ASN A 232 -12.50 25.04 13.31
N SER A 233 -11.40 24.92 12.57
CA SER A 233 -10.08 25.31 13.05
C SER A 233 -9.33 26.15 12.00
N ASN A 234 -8.28 26.86 12.42
CA ASN A 234 -7.32 27.47 11.50
C ASN A 234 -6.10 26.57 11.26
N SER A 235 -6.14 25.30 11.71
CA SER A 235 -5.07 24.34 11.47
C SER A 235 -5.27 23.59 10.15
N VAL A 236 -4.15 23.19 9.55
CA VAL A 236 -4.15 22.35 8.36
C VAL A 236 -3.35 21.10 8.70
N THR A 237 -3.97 19.93 8.50
CA THR A 237 -3.36 18.61 8.65
C THR A 237 -2.14 18.49 7.71
N LEU A 238 -1.05 17.88 8.19
CA LEU A 238 0.18 17.69 7.40
C LEU A 238 0.15 16.39 6.59
N GLY A 239 -0.43 15.34 7.17
CA GLY A 239 -0.58 14.02 6.58
C GLY A 239 -1.70 13.27 7.28
N ILE A 240 -2.20 12.23 6.64
CA ILE A 240 -3.22 11.32 7.18
C ILE A 240 -3.02 9.96 6.52
N SER A 241 -3.26 8.89 7.27
CA SER A 241 -3.00 7.53 6.82
C SER A 241 -4.15 6.60 7.17
N HIS A 242 -4.35 5.57 6.36
CA HIS A 242 -5.17 4.44 6.76
C HIS A 242 -4.38 3.49 7.67
N ILE A 243 -5.04 2.97 8.69
CA ILE A 243 -4.52 1.84 9.47
C ILE A 243 -4.76 0.53 8.70
N PRO A 244 -3.76 -0.37 8.60
CA PRO A 244 -3.89 -1.60 7.83
C PRO A 244 -4.87 -2.58 8.47
N PHE A 245 -5.29 -3.57 7.68
CA PHE A 245 -6.16 -4.64 8.17
C PHE A 245 -5.41 -5.71 8.95
N SER A 246 -6.10 -6.38 9.86
CA SER A 246 -5.66 -7.60 10.53
C SER A 246 -6.77 -8.66 10.49
N THR A 247 -6.43 -9.84 9.99
CA THR A 247 -7.38 -10.94 9.89
C THR A 247 -7.64 -11.57 11.26
N LYS A 248 -8.90 -11.81 11.60
CA LYS A 248 -9.25 -12.52 12.84
C LYS A 248 -8.58 -13.90 12.92
N GLY A 249 -8.29 -14.33 14.15
CA GLY A 249 -7.74 -15.65 14.45
C GLY A 249 -6.29 -15.59 14.90
N LYS A 250 -5.51 -16.61 14.52
CA LYS A 250 -4.17 -16.88 15.09
C LYS A 250 -3.17 -15.71 14.96
N HIS A 251 -3.28 -14.93 13.88
CA HIS A 251 -2.35 -13.86 13.54
C HIS A 251 -2.98 -12.46 13.64
N TYR A 252 -4.10 -12.35 14.38
CA TYR A 252 -4.69 -11.05 14.67
C TYR A 252 -3.72 -10.17 15.48
N LEU A 253 -3.67 -8.88 15.13
CA LEU A 253 -2.87 -7.87 15.79
C LEU A 253 -3.80 -6.73 16.22
N GLU A 254 -3.92 -6.55 17.53
CA GLU A 254 -4.77 -5.53 18.16
C GLU A 254 -4.35 -4.12 17.72
N GLY A 255 -5.32 -3.20 17.64
CA GLY A 255 -5.11 -1.81 17.19
C GLY A 255 -5.32 -1.60 15.70
N LEU A 256 -5.38 -2.66 14.89
CA LEU A 256 -5.55 -2.61 13.43
C LEU A 256 -7.03 -2.70 12.97
N GLY A 257 -7.30 -2.53 11.67
CA GLY A 257 -8.63 -2.72 11.10
C GLY A 257 -9.01 -4.20 11.04
N GLU A 258 -9.98 -4.64 11.85
CA GLU A 258 -10.34 -6.06 11.91
C GLU A 258 -11.05 -6.55 10.64
N THR A 259 -10.72 -7.73 10.13
CA THR A 259 -11.40 -8.34 8.98
C THR A 259 -11.49 -9.86 9.11
N ASP A 260 -12.53 -10.46 8.52
CA ASP A 260 -12.66 -11.92 8.40
C ASP A 260 -11.94 -12.49 7.16
N TYR A 261 -11.42 -11.62 6.29
CA TYR A 261 -10.85 -12.00 5.00
C TYR A 261 -9.32 -12.04 5.05
N SER A 262 -8.74 -13.24 4.94
CA SER A 262 -7.28 -13.44 4.91
C SER A 262 -6.63 -13.03 3.58
N HIS A 263 -7.43 -12.81 2.54
CA HIS A 263 -6.99 -12.31 1.25
C HIS A 263 -8.00 -11.29 0.73
N LEU A 264 -7.49 -10.14 0.33
CA LEU A 264 -8.24 -9.04 -0.24
C LEU A 264 -7.46 -8.50 -1.43
N THR A 265 -8.18 -8.00 -2.43
CA THR A 265 -7.63 -7.39 -3.64
C THR A 265 -8.20 -5.99 -3.82
N LEU A 266 -7.65 -5.23 -4.77
CA LEU A 266 -8.20 -3.92 -5.14
C LEU A 266 -9.70 -3.97 -5.45
N ALA A 267 -10.20 -5.06 -6.04
CA ALA A 267 -11.62 -5.20 -6.37
C ALA A 267 -12.55 -5.28 -5.15
N ASN A 268 -12.00 -5.51 -3.95
CA ASN A 268 -12.78 -5.56 -2.71
C ASN A 268 -12.92 -4.21 -2.02
N LEU A 269 -12.16 -3.18 -2.43
CA LEU A 269 -12.15 -1.87 -1.80
C LEU A 269 -13.29 -0.97 -2.30
N GLN A 270 -13.87 -0.20 -1.38
CA GLN A 270 -14.84 0.87 -1.64
C GLN A 270 -14.31 2.27 -1.26
N PHE A 271 -13.08 2.34 -0.78
CA PHE A 271 -12.42 3.55 -0.33
C PHE A 271 -10.96 3.57 -0.79
N PRO A 272 -10.33 4.76 -0.92
CA PRO A 272 -8.97 4.86 -1.43
C PRO A 272 -7.95 4.52 -0.33
N LEU A 273 -7.75 3.23 -0.02
CA LEU A 273 -6.73 2.76 0.95
C LEU A 273 -5.31 3.28 0.61
N CYS A 274 -4.91 4.37 1.24
CA CYS A 274 -3.70 5.13 0.92
C CYS A 274 -3.10 5.87 2.13
N VAL A 275 -1.94 6.47 1.90
CA VAL A 275 -1.39 7.59 2.68
C VAL A 275 -1.68 8.89 1.91
N SER A 276 -2.11 9.96 2.56
CA SER A 276 -2.17 11.30 1.95
C SER A 276 -1.18 12.26 2.62
N ILE A 277 -0.48 13.07 1.82
CA ILE A 277 0.45 14.10 2.28
C ILE A 277 0.06 15.46 1.73
N ASN A 278 0.04 16.46 2.60
CA ASN A 278 -0.32 17.82 2.26
C ASN A 278 0.82 18.51 1.50
N SER A 279 0.61 18.76 0.22
CA SER A 279 1.63 19.33 -0.65
C SER A 279 1.89 20.82 -0.42
N LEU A 280 1.08 21.52 0.40
CA LEU A 280 1.39 22.88 0.86
C LEU A 280 2.72 22.95 1.63
N TYR A 281 3.09 21.86 2.31
CA TYR A 281 4.30 21.77 3.12
C TYR A 281 5.41 20.94 2.45
N ILE A 282 5.28 20.64 1.15
CA ILE A 282 6.18 19.72 0.45
C ILE A 282 7.65 20.15 0.41
N ASN A 283 7.93 21.43 0.67
CA ASN A 283 9.28 21.99 0.71
C ASN A 283 9.76 22.31 2.13
N GLU A 284 8.93 22.06 3.14
CA GLU A 284 9.29 22.26 4.53
C GLU A 284 10.13 21.10 5.03
N GLU A 285 11.29 21.42 5.60
CA GLU A 285 12.23 20.45 6.17
C GLU A 285 12.95 21.06 7.36
N SER A 286 13.32 20.22 8.33
CA SER A 286 14.27 20.56 9.36
C SER A 286 15.69 20.58 8.79
N THR A 287 16.54 21.45 9.33
CA THR A 287 17.97 21.50 9.04
C THR A 287 18.76 21.07 10.28
N SER A 288 20.09 20.98 10.16
CA SER A 288 20.95 20.70 11.31
C SER A 288 20.87 21.75 12.43
N THR A 289 20.34 22.94 12.16
CA THR A 289 20.29 24.06 13.11
C THR A 289 18.89 24.63 13.34
N LYS A 290 17.90 24.24 12.54
CA LYS A 290 16.53 24.73 12.65
C LYS A 290 15.54 23.57 12.57
N TYR A 291 14.77 23.41 13.64
CA TYR A 291 13.63 22.49 13.67
C TYR A 291 12.44 23.10 12.92
N ASN A 292 11.73 22.26 12.16
CA ASN A 292 10.51 22.63 11.47
C ASN A 292 9.41 21.63 11.83
N THR A 293 8.33 22.12 12.46
CA THR A 293 7.17 21.28 12.83
C THR A 293 6.43 20.74 11.61
N ALA A 294 6.62 21.34 10.42
CA ALA A 294 6.01 20.92 9.17
C ALA A 294 6.96 20.11 8.27
N ASP A 295 8.02 19.51 8.82
CA ASP A 295 8.99 18.72 8.04
C ASP A 295 8.32 17.54 7.31
N VAL A 296 8.17 17.66 5.99
CA VAL A 296 7.45 16.68 5.18
C VAL A 296 8.13 15.30 5.15
N THR A 297 9.44 15.25 5.40
CA THR A 297 10.14 13.96 5.48
C THR A 297 9.71 13.20 6.72
N VAL A 298 9.62 13.90 7.86
CA VAL A 298 9.14 13.31 9.11
C VAL A 298 7.66 12.97 8.99
N THR A 299 6.84 13.87 8.43
CA THR A 299 5.42 13.61 8.18
C THR A 299 5.23 12.34 7.33
N LEU A 300 5.89 12.22 6.18
CA LEU A 300 5.72 11.02 5.36
C LEU A 300 6.23 9.74 6.06
N ALA A 301 7.34 9.83 6.81
CA ALA A 301 7.83 8.69 7.58
C ALA A 301 6.84 8.25 8.68
N HIS A 302 6.18 9.23 9.31
CA HIS A 302 5.12 9.04 10.31
C HIS A 302 3.88 8.37 9.68
N GLU A 303 3.36 8.91 8.59
CA GLU A 303 2.17 8.35 7.93
C GLU A 303 2.40 6.93 7.37
N LEU A 304 3.60 6.65 6.87
CA LEU A 304 3.98 5.30 6.48
C LEU A 304 4.09 4.36 7.69
N GLY A 305 4.44 4.89 8.87
CA GLY A 305 4.41 4.15 10.13
C GLY A 305 3.00 3.68 10.44
N HIS A 306 2.01 4.58 10.34
CA HIS A 306 0.59 4.24 10.47
C HIS A 306 0.11 3.23 9.42
N TYR A 307 0.48 3.43 8.15
CA TYR A 307 0.13 2.51 7.07
C TYR A 307 0.69 1.09 7.30
N LEU A 308 1.78 0.99 8.07
CA LEU A 308 2.41 -0.25 8.50
C LEU A 308 2.03 -0.66 9.94
N GLY A 309 1.01 -0.02 10.51
CA GLY A 309 0.35 -0.44 11.74
C GLY A 309 0.82 0.22 13.03
N LEU A 310 1.68 1.23 12.99
CA LEU A 310 2.07 1.99 14.17
C LEU A 310 0.99 3.00 14.60
N HIS A 311 1.04 3.40 15.85
CA HIS A 311 0.14 4.37 16.48
C HIS A 311 0.96 5.49 17.14
N HIS A 312 0.28 6.55 17.57
CA HIS A 312 0.91 7.63 18.30
C HIS A 312 1.49 7.17 19.63
N VAL A 313 2.73 7.57 19.93
CA VAL A 313 3.39 7.21 21.20
C VAL A 313 2.87 7.98 22.41
N PHE A 314 1.89 8.86 22.25
CA PHE A 314 1.25 9.57 23.36
C PHE A 314 -0.10 8.93 23.68
N ALA A 315 -0.60 9.19 24.89
CA ALA A 315 -1.86 8.64 25.34
C ALA A 315 -3.03 9.21 24.52
N GLU A 316 -3.72 8.34 23.79
CA GLU A 316 -4.92 8.65 23.01
C GLU A 316 -6.16 8.06 23.68
N THR A 317 -6.64 8.74 24.73
CA THR A 317 -7.81 8.29 25.48
C THR A 317 -8.91 9.37 25.49
N ASN A 318 -10.16 8.94 25.37
CA ASN A 318 -11.32 9.85 25.37
C ASN A 318 -11.51 10.58 26.72
N ASN A 319 -10.96 10.03 27.81
CA ASN A 319 -11.11 10.56 29.16
C ASN A 319 -9.87 11.33 29.64
N GLY A 320 -8.85 11.51 28.79
CA GLY A 320 -7.59 12.18 29.13
C GLY A 320 -6.71 11.42 30.12
N THR A 321 -6.96 10.12 30.32
CA THR A 321 -6.11 9.25 31.13
C THR A 321 -4.79 8.98 30.41
N CYS A 322 -3.69 9.03 31.16
CA CYS A 322 -2.36 8.74 30.63
C CYS A 322 -2.15 7.22 30.62
N GLU A 323 -2.29 6.61 29.44
CA GLU A 323 -2.21 5.18 29.22
C GLU A 323 -1.37 4.89 27.98
N ASP A 324 -0.81 3.67 27.90
CA ASP A 324 -0.18 3.16 26.68
C ASP A 324 -1.28 2.72 25.70
N THR A 325 -1.41 3.47 24.61
CA THR A 325 -2.40 3.25 23.54
C THR A 325 -1.76 2.91 22.21
N ASP A 326 -0.43 2.76 22.16
CA ASP A 326 0.32 2.58 20.91
C ASP A 326 0.68 1.11 20.61
N TYR A 327 0.38 0.24 21.58
CA TYR A 327 0.60 -1.21 21.55
C TYR A 327 2.08 -1.62 21.49
N CYS A 328 3.00 -0.73 21.88
CA CYS A 328 4.44 -0.92 21.90
C CYS A 328 5.01 -0.65 23.29
N LYS A 329 5.22 -1.70 24.10
CA LYS A 329 5.61 -1.58 25.51
C LYS A 329 6.97 -0.91 25.76
N ASP A 330 7.81 -0.78 24.73
CA ASP A 330 9.12 -0.14 24.80
C ASP A 330 9.09 1.35 24.41
N THR A 331 7.93 1.90 24.06
CA THR A 331 7.71 3.34 23.95
C THR A 331 7.25 3.90 25.30
N LYS A 332 7.55 5.18 25.55
CA LYS A 332 7.09 5.87 26.76
C LYS A 332 5.91 6.75 26.41
N SER A 333 4.72 6.31 26.81
CA SER A 333 3.50 7.11 26.69
C SER A 333 3.48 8.29 27.63
N TYR A 334 2.85 9.38 27.20
CA TYR A 334 2.70 10.63 27.96
C TYR A 334 1.37 11.33 27.63
N ASN A 335 0.92 12.25 28.49
CA ASN A 335 -0.28 13.04 28.24
C ASN A 335 0.05 14.24 27.33
N LYS A 336 -0.38 14.18 26.07
CA LYS A 336 -0.09 15.23 25.08
C LYS A 336 -0.80 16.56 25.40
N GLN A 337 -2.02 16.53 25.92
CA GLN A 337 -2.76 17.74 26.25
C GLN A 337 -2.08 18.53 27.38
N GLU A 338 -1.58 17.81 28.40
CA GLU A 338 -0.80 18.41 29.48
C GLU A 338 0.52 18.99 28.96
N TYR A 339 1.21 18.24 28.09
CA TYR A 339 2.43 18.72 27.44
C TYR A 339 2.18 20.00 26.63
N ASP A 340 1.15 20.03 25.78
CA ASP A 340 0.82 21.20 24.95
C ASP A 340 0.48 22.42 25.83
N SER A 341 -0.31 22.21 26.89
CA SER A 341 -0.63 23.26 27.88
C SER A 341 0.62 23.83 28.56
N ASN A 342 1.60 22.97 28.86
CA ASN A 342 2.88 23.41 29.43
C ASN A 342 3.73 24.17 28.40
N CYS A 343 3.70 23.78 27.12
CA CYS A 343 4.36 24.53 26.05
C CYS A 343 3.78 25.94 25.91
N ASP A 344 2.46 26.08 25.94
CA ASP A 344 1.77 27.37 25.90
C ASP A 344 2.17 28.23 27.10
N TYR A 345 2.18 27.64 28.31
CA TYR A 345 2.63 28.34 29.51
C TYR A 345 4.08 28.83 29.38
N ILE A 346 5.00 27.99 28.90
CA ILE A 346 6.41 28.37 28.68
C ILE A 346 6.51 29.49 27.64
N TYR A 347 5.73 29.42 26.56
CA TYR A 347 5.72 30.42 25.51
C TYR A 347 5.31 31.81 26.03
N GLU A 348 4.28 31.85 26.87
CA GLU A 348 3.68 33.08 27.41
C GLU A 348 4.45 33.63 28.62
N ASN A 349 4.92 32.78 29.52
CA ASN A 349 5.42 33.18 30.84
C ASN A 349 6.94 32.99 31.01
N GLU A 350 7.54 32.05 30.28
CA GLU A 350 8.94 31.65 30.47
C GLU A 350 9.71 31.64 29.14
N ARG A 351 9.56 32.70 28.33
CA ARG A 351 10.04 32.74 26.93
C ARG A 351 11.48 32.29 26.71
N ALA A 352 12.38 32.54 27.67
CA ALA A 352 13.78 32.10 27.60
C ALA A 352 13.94 30.56 27.62
N LYS A 353 12.96 29.82 28.16
CA LYS A 353 12.89 28.36 28.17
C LYS A 353 12.13 27.78 26.97
N TYR A 354 11.56 28.61 26.09
CA TYR A 354 10.93 28.16 24.85
C TYR A 354 12.00 27.83 23.80
N THR A 355 12.80 26.81 24.10
CA THR A 355 13.92 26.35 23.29
C THR A 355 13.69 24.89 22.89
N PHE A 356 14.22 24.48 21.74
CA PHE A 356 14.09 23.11 21.27
C PHE A 356 14.54 22.08 22.33
N GLU A 357 15.67 22.30 23.00
CA GLU A 357 16.21 21.43 24.06
C GLU A 357 15.24 21.24 25.24
N ASN A 358 14.44 22.26 25.55
CA ASN A 358 13.46 22.16 26.62
C ASN A 358 12.14 21.54 26.12
N LEU A 359 11.72 21.88 24.89
CA LEU A 359 10.47 21.43 24.30
C LEU A 359 10.51 19.95 23.87
N VAL A 360 11.67 19.31 23.76
CA VAL A 360 11.75 17.85 23.52
C VAL A 360 11.58 17.00 24.79
N LYS A 361 11.53 17.60 25.97
CA LYS A 361 11.33 16.89 27.24
C LYS A 361 9.86 16.50 27.44
N ARG A 362 9.64 15.35 28.05
CA ARG A 362 8.32 14.82 28.41
C ARG A 362 8.35 14.23 29.81
N THR A 363 7.19 14.15 30.43
CA THR A 363 6.94 13.34 31.63
C THR A 363 6.09 12.16 31.20
N GLY A 364 6.61 10.93 31.34
CA GLY A 364 5.86 9.73 31.00
C GLY A 364 4.67 9.53 31.93
N CYS A 365 3.74 8.64 31.54
CA CYS A 365 2.61 8.25 32.39
C CYS A 365 3.07 7.59 33.71
N ASP A 366 4.31 7.12 33.78
CA ASP A 366 4.99 6.62 34.98
C ASP A 366 5.58 7.73 35.86
N GLY A 367 5.46 9.00 35.45
CA GLY A 367 6.04 10.16 36.11
C GLY A 367 7.53 10.37 35.84
N ILE A 368 8.15 9.59 34.97
CA ILE A 368 9.59 9.66 34.68
C ILE A 368 9.83 10.58 33.48
N GLU A 369 10.74 11.54 33.66
CA GLU A 369 11.15 12.41 32.56
C GLU A 369 11.95 11.67 31.48
N PHE A 370 11.73 12.04 30.22
CA PHE A 370 12.50 11.54 29.09
C PHE A 370 12.59 12.57 27.96
N ILE A 371 13.48 12.31 27.00
CA ILE A 371 13.61 13.11 25.78
C ILE A 371 12.89 12.38 24.64
N SER A 372 12.03 13.10 23.90
CA SER A 372 11.31 12.54 22.76
C SER A 372 12.20 12.43 21.53
N TYR A 373 12.31 11.19 21.02
CA TYR A 373 13.01 10.86 19.77
C TYR A 373 12.12 10.14 18.76
N ASN A 374 10.93 9.68 19.17
CA ASN A 374 10.14 8.77 18.36
C ASN A 374 9.54 9.49 17.14
N ILE A 375 9.57 8.83 15.98
CA ILE A 375 8.96 9.35 14.75
C ILE A 375 7.44 9.42 14.88
N MET A 376 6.82 8.53 15.66
CA MET A 376 5.38 8.48 15.88
C MET A 376 4.88 9.46 16.97
N ASP A 377 5.67 10.49 17.31
CA ASP A 377 5.25 11.60 18.18
C ASP A 377 4.79 12.80 17.33
N TYR A 378 3.78 13.53 17.78
CA TYR A 378 3.26 14.74 17.13
C TYR A 378 3.79 16.03 17.72
N ALA A 379 4.25 15.99 18.95
CA ALA A 379 4.84 17.15 19.57
C ALA A 379 6.28 17.39 19.08
N ILE A 380 6.84 18.53 19.45
CA ILE A 380 8.23 18.89 19.14
C ILE A 380 9.18 17.79 19.63
N SER A 381 9.82 17.08 18.70
CA SER A 381 10.62 15.89 18.96
C SER A 381 11.85 15.89 18.06
N HIS A 382 12.84 15.07 18.41
CA HIS A 382 13.93 14.76 17.47
C HIS A 382 13.45 13.93 16.26
N SER A 383 12.31 13.23 16.40
CA SER A 383 11.60 12.50 15.33
C SER A 383 12.52 11.70 14.41
N ASN A 384 13.39 10.88 14.99
CA ASN A 384 14.45 10.17 14.26
C ASN A 384 14.73 8.75 14.74
N GLN A 385 13.88 8.20 15.61
CA GLN A 385 14.00 6.85 16.13
C GLN A 385 12.69 6.08 16.04
N PHE A 386 12.81 4.79 15.79
CA PHE A 386 11.81 3.78 16.08
C PHE A 386 12.35 2.79 17.13
N THR A 387 11.43 2.12 17.82
CA THR A 387 11.74 1.10 18.84
C THR A 387 11.63 -0.32 18.32
N GLN A 388 12.07 -1.30 19.11
CA GLN A 388 12.07 -2.71 18.73
C GLN A 388 10.65 -3.29 18.65
N ASN A 389 9.73 -2.92 19.56
CA ASN A 389 8.33 -3.35 19.43
C ASN A 389 7.63 -2.70 18.22
N GLN A 390 7.94 -1.45 17.89
CA GLN A 390 7.46 -0.82 16.65
C GLN A 390 7.92 -1.60 15.41
N ARG A 391 9.20 -2.04 15.39
CA ARG A 391 9.68 -2.94 14.33
C ARG A 391 8.88 -4.24 14.30
N GLU A 392 8.74 -4.93 15.41
CA GLU A 392 8.00 -6.20 15.47
C GLU A 392 6.56 -6.07 14.92
N ARG A 393 5.90 -4.95 15.25
CA ARG A 393 4.56 -4.64 14.76
C ARG A 393 4.52 -4.42 13.24
N ILE A 394 5.43 -3.62 12.69
CA ILE A 394 5.58 -3.44 11.23
C ILE A 394 5.87 -4.79 10.55
N ARG A 395 6.77 -5.61 11.11
CA ARG A 395 7.12 -6.93 10.56
C ARG A 395 5.94 -7.89 10.58
N HIS A 396 5.08 -7.81 11.60
CA HIS A 396 3.83 -8.56 11.64
C HIS A 396 2.88 -8.15 10.52
N VAL A 397 2.65 -6.84 10.33
CA VAL A 397 1.81 -6.30 9.25
C VAL A 397 2.33 -6.75 7.88
N LEU A 398 3.61 -6.57 7.61
CA LEU A 398 4.23 -7.00 6.34
C LEU A 398 4.04 -8.50 6.06
N SER A 399 4.06 -9.32 7.12
CA SER A 399 4.00 -10.78 7.02
C SER A 399 2.58 -11.34 6.87
N TYR A 400 1.55 -10.65 7.39
CA TYR A 400 0.22 -11.24 7.56
C TYR A 400 -0.94 -10.37 7.07
N SER A 401 -0.80 -9.05 7.03
CA SER A 401 -1.91 -8.17 6.65
C SER A 401 -2.18 -8.26 5.14
N PRO A 402 -3.44 -8.41 4.72
CA PRO A 402 -3.80 -8.29 3.30
C PRO A 402 -3.64 -6.84 2.84
N LEU A 403 -3.58 -6.61 1.52
CA LEU A 403 -3.47 -5.26 0.92
C LEU A 403 -2.20 -4.50 1.34
N ILE A 404 -1.13 -5.23 1.67
CA ILE A 404 0.20 -4.70 1.94
C ILE A 404 1.20 -5.35 0.98
N PRO A 405 2.09 -4.60 0.31
CA PRO A 405 2.99 -5.18 -0.67
C PRO A 405 3.97 -6.21 -0.08
N GLY A 406 4.38 -7.14 -0.94
CA GLY A 406 5.45 -8.10 -0.65
C GLY A 406 4.98 -9.46 -0.13
N PRO A 407 5.93 -10.38 0.12
CA PRO A 407 5.63 -11.76 0.48
C PRO A 407 4.87 -11.85 1.80
N LYS A 408 3.96 -12.82 1.89
CA LYS A 408 3.18 -13.13 3.09
C LYS A 408 3.55 -14.51 3.62
N LYS A 409 3.43 -14.69 4.93
CA LYS A 409 3.50 -16.01 5.58
C LYS A 409 2.17 -16.74 5.41
N GLY A 410 2.22 -18.07 5.36
CA GLY A 410 1.07 -18.91 5.11
C GLY A 410 0.78 -19.10 3.63
N ASP A 411 0.09 -20.20 3.33
CA ASP A 411 -0.19 -20.63 1.96
C ASP A 411 -1.67 -20.45 1.63
N ILE A 412 -2.07 -19.20 1.36
CA ILE A 412 -3.46 -18.84 1.12
C ILE A 412 -3.89 -19.28 -0.29
N ASP A 413 -4.97 -20.06 -0.35
CA ASP A 413 -5.61 -20.51 -1.58
C ASP A 413 -6.53 -19.42 -2.14
N THR A 414 -6.43 -19.13 -3.43
CA THR A 414 -7.18 -18.08 -4.12
C THR A 414 -8.36 -18.62 -4.94
N ARG A 415 -8.68 -19.92 -4.84
CA ARG A 415 -9.74 -20.55 -5.66
C ARG A 415 -11.18 -20.18 -5.30
N ALA A 416 -11.40 -19.54 -4.16
CA ALA A 416 -12.74 -19.16 -3.67
C ALA A 416 -12.76 -17.72 -3.14
N LEU A 417 -12.25 -16.78 -3.94
CA LEU A 417 -12.23 -15.37 -3.57
C LEU A 417 -13.60 -14.72 -3.79
N ASN A 418 -13.95 -13.78 -2.92
CA ASN A 418 -15.09 -12.90 -3.13
C ASN A 418 -14.76 -11.93 -4.27
N GLU A 419 -15.42 -12.10 -5.40
CA GLU A 419 -15.31 -11.20 -6.54
C GLU A 419 -16.28 -10.03 -6.35
N GLY A 420 -15.79 -8.94 -5.79
CA GLY A 420 -16.52 -7.68 -5.71
C GLY A 420 -16.27 -6.89 -4.43
N PRO A 421 -16.82 -5.66 -4.36
CA PRO A 421 -16.65 -4.78 -3.21
C PRO A 421 -17.17 -5.42 -1.92
N LEU A 422 -16.43 -5.22 -0.83
CA LEU A 422 -16.79 -5.69 0.51
C LEU A 422 -17.00 -4.51 1.44
N ASP A 423 -17.87 -4.69 2.43
CA ASP A 423 -18.00 -3.73 3.54
C ASP A 423 -16.85 -3.97 4.52
N LEU A 424 -15.82 -3.13 4.43
CA LEU A 424 -14.58 -3.21 5.20
C LEU A 424 -14.48 -1.99 6.12
N PRO A 425 -13.94 -2.12 7.34
CA PRO A 425 -13.83 -0.98 8.24
C PRO A 425 -12.84 0.05 7.68
N ILE A 426 -13.29 1.31 7.64
CA ILE A 426 -12.44 2.45 7.32
C ILE A 426 -11.88 2.99 8.63
N ARG A 427 -10.56 3.03 8.74
CA ARG A 427 -9.85 3.60 9.90
C ARG A 427 -8.73 4.49 9.42
N THR A 428 -8.91 5.79 9.60
CA THR A 428 -7.93 6.85 9.35
C THR A 428 -7.28 7.27 10.67
N ILE A 429 -6.07 7.83 10.59
CA ILE A 429 -5.31 8.40 11.71
C ILE A 429 -4.49 9.59 11.21
N LYS A 430 -4.44 10.67 12.01
CA LYS A 430 -3.78 11.96 11.71
C LYS A 430 -3.54 12.78 12.97
#